data_AF-A0A239PUQ9-F1
#
_entry.id   AF-A0A239PUQ9-F1
#
_cell.length_a   1.000
_cell.length_b   1.000
_cell.length_c   1.000
_cell.angle_alpha   90.00
_cell.angle_beta   90.00
_cell.angle_gamma   90.00
#
_symmetry.space_group_name_H-M   'P 1'
#
loop_
_entity.id
_entity.type
_entity.pdbx_description
1 polymer ?
#
loop_
_entity_poly.entity_id
_entity_poly.type
_entity_poly.pdbx_seq_one_letter_code
_entity_poly.pdbx_strand_id
1 'polypeptide(L)'
;MIRILLPIAVIAALLFAPIFGDEVSGSDIGSGVVTLTGHDYVGNTIDCWLNRNFSLDGDCKPEGGLKGKAIFAAIFVSAVAAVLGVIGLLPVIGRLTSFITMLAGIVVIAAIGFYALTQMGSDEGLEGVKWGSYLAGGGGLLTLISGLAGMRGQR
;
A
#
# COMPACT_ATOMS: atom_id res chain seq x y z
N MET A 1 15.28 -13.95 2.39
CA MET A 1 14.81 -13.38 3.67
C MET A 1 14.35 -11.93 3.52
N ILE A 2 15.18 -11.01 3.02
CA ILE A 2 14.78 -9.59 2.86
C ILE A 2 13.58 -9.41 1.91
N ARG A 3 13.43 -10.27 0.89
CA ARG A 3 12.30 -10.25 -0.07
C ARG A 3 10.93 -10.60 0.53
N ILE A 4 10.88 -11.13 1.75
CA ILE A 4 9.63 -11.46 2.46
C ILE A 4 9.36 -10.41 3.54
N LEU A 5 10.39 -10.05 4.30
CA LEU A 5 10.28 -9.05 5.36
C LEU A 5 9.90 -7.67 4.84
N LEU A 6 10.41 -7.29 3.66
CA LEU A 6 10.26 -5.95 3.13
C LEU A 6 8.84 -5.68 2.60
N PRO A 7 8.20 -6.57 1.81
CA PRO A 7 6.79 -6.43 1.47
C PRO A 7 5.86 -6.45 2.69
N ILE A 8 6.16 -7.28 3.70
CA ILE A 8 5.38 -7.32 4.95
C ILE A 8 5.51 -5.99 5.72
N ALA A 9 6.72 -5.44 5.81
CA ALA A 9 6.95 -4.14 6.43
C ALA A 9 6.22 -3.00 5.69
N VAL A 10 6.16 -3.06 4.36
CA VAL A 10 5.38 -2.11 3.54
C VAL A 10 3.88 -2.24 3.81
N ILE A 11 3.36 -3.46 3.91
CA ILE A 11 1.95 -3.68 4.28
C ILE A 11 1.67 -3.11 5.67
N ALA A 12 2.54 -3.36 6.65
CA ALA A 12 2.39 -2.83 7.99
C ALA A 12 2.42 -1.29 8.02
N ALA A 13 3.34 -0.68 7.25
CA ALA A 13 3.38 0.77 7.10
C ALA A 13 2.12 1.32 6.41
N LEU A 14 1.60 0.62 5.40
CA LEU A 14 0.38 1.01 4.70
C LEU A 14 -0.89 0.80 5.53
N LEU A 15 -0.94 -0.16 6.45
CA LEU A 15 -2.14 -0.41 7.24
C LEU A 15 -2.17 0.39 8.53
N PHE A 16 -1.05 0.51 9.23
CA PHE A 16 -1.01 1.01 10.61
C PHE A 16 -0.38 2.38 10.76
N ALA A 17 0.44 2.82 9.80
CA ALA A 17 1.00 4.17 9.90
C ALA A 17 -0.07 5.19 9.50
N PRO A 18 -0.13 6.36 10.15
CA PRO A 18 -0.93 7.48 9.69
C PRO A 18 -0.31 7.95 8.38
N ILE A 19 -1.06 7.79 7.29
CA ILE A 19 -0.55 8.07 5.95
C ILE A 19 -0.97 9.47 5.54
N PHE A 20 -2.20 9.86 5.90
CA PHE A 20 -2.80 11.11 5.47
C PHE A 20 -3.65 11.74 6.56
N GLY A 21 -3.87 13.05 6.48
CA GLY A 21 -4.98 13.74 7.15
C GLY A 21 -5.93 14.27 6.08
N ASP A 22 -7.23 14.02 6.26
CA ASP A 22 -8.31 14.70 5.52
C ASP A 22 -9.16 15.46 6.54
N GLU A 23 -9.69 16.61 6.13
CA GLU A 23 -10.75 17.33 6.81
C GLU A 23 -12.09 16.63 6.54
N VAL A 24 -12.63 15.95 7.55
CA VAL A 24 -14.00 15.45 7.50
C VAL A 24 -14.97 16.57 7.81
N SER A 25 -15.60 17.13 6.78
CA SER A 25 -16.79 17.97 6.92
C SER A 25 -17.99 17.09 7.28
N GLY A 26 -18.23 16.82 8.56
CA GLY A 26 -19.37 15.97 8.93
C GLY A 26 -19.65 15.65 10.39
N SER A 27 -18.96 16.23 11.38
CA SER A 27 -19.28 16.02 12.80
C SER A 27 -19.79 17.30 13.44
N ASP A 28 -20.82 17.20 14.28
CA ASP A 28 -21.49 18.26 15.08
C ASP A 28 -20.55 19.09 15.99
N ILE A 29 -19.23 18.99 15.81
CA ILE A 29 -18.17 19.59 16.62
C ILE A 29 -17.04 20.14 15.71
N GLY A 30 -17.39 20.93 14.69
CA GLY A 30 -16.42 21.70 13.88
C GLY A 30 -15.54 20.86 12.93
N SER A 31 -14.96 21.54 11.93
CA SER A 31 -14.01 20.95 10.98
C SER A 31 -12.75 20.50 11.72
N GLY A 32 -12.49 19.19 11.73
CA GLY A 32 -11.32 18.59 12.33
C GLY A 32 -10.55 17.77 11.30
N VAL A 33 -9.22 17.94 11.28
CA VAL A 33 -8.32 17.09 10.50
C VAL A 33 -8.24 15.72 11.17
N VAL A 34 -8.81 14.69 10.54
CA VAL A 34 -8.72 13.32 11.04
C VAL A 34 -7.56 12.61 10.36
N THR A 35 -6.66 12.05 11.16
CA THR A 35 -5.56 11.21 10.66
C THR A 35 -6.11 9.88 10.18
N LEU A 36 -5.99 9.63 8.88
CA LEU A 36 -6.40 8.41 8.21
C LEU A 36 -5.20 7.48 7.99
N THR A 37 -5.45 6.22 8.26
CA THR A 37 -4.55 5.08 8.00
C THR A 37 -5.03 4.36 6.75
N GLY A 38 -4.19 3.51 6.14
CA GLY A 38 -4.68 2.67 5.04
C GLY A 38 -5.72 1.65 5.50
N HIS A 39 -5.72 1.26 6.78
CA HIS A 39 -6.79 0.41 7.32
C HIS A 39 -8.17 1.07 7.22
N ASP A 40 -8.27 2.39 7.38
CA ASP A 40 -9.55 3.10 7.24
C ASP A 40 -10.10 3.01 5.81
N TYR A 41 -9.22 2.86 4.80
CA TYR A 41 -9.64 2.73 3.41
C TYR A 41 -9.95 1.29 2.97
N VAL A 42 -9.31 0.28 3.58
CA VAL A 42 -9.40 -1.12 3.12
C VAL A 42 -9.88 -2.12 4.18
N GLY A 43 -10.16 -1.67 5.40
CA GLY A 43 -10.59 -2.52 6.52
C GLY A 43 -11.81 -3.35 6.18
N ASN A 44 -12.88 -2.71 5.69
CA ASN A 44 -14.11 -3.39 5.26
C ASN A 44 -13.85 -4.44 4.16
N THR A 45 -12.98 -4.13 3.19
CA THR A 45 -12.61 -5.09 2.13
C THR A 45 -11.85 -6.29 2.69
N ILE A 46 -10.93 -6.07 3.63
CA ILE A 46 -10.16 -7.14 4.29
C ILE A 46 -11.09 -8.02 5.12
N ASP A 47 -12.01 -7.44 5.88
CA ASP A 47 -12.96 -8.19 6.70
C ASP A 47 -13.92 -9.03 5.85
N CYS A 48 -14.38 -8.50 4.71
CA CYS A 48 -15.15 -9.28 3.76
C CYS A 48 -14.35 -10.50 3.25
N TRP A 49 -13.08 -10.30 2.90
CA TRP A 49 -12.21 -11.39 2.45
C TRP A 49 -11.96 -12.45 3.53
N LEU A 50 -11.76 -12.03 4.78
CA LEU A 50 -11.65 -12.93 5.94
C LEU A 50 -12.93 -13.76 6.14
N ASN A 51 -14.08 -13.17 5.86
CA ASN A 51 -15.38 -13.83 5.87
C ASN A 51 -15.72 -14.60 4.58
N ARG A 52 -14.72 -14.83 3.70
CA ARG A 52 -14.84 -15.53 2.40
C ARG A 52 -15.76 -14.85 1.39
N ASN A 53 -16.06 -13.57 1.58
CA ASN A 53 -16.80 -12.76 0.63
C ASN A 53 -15.84 -11.90 -0.19
N PHE A 54 -15.56 -12.33 -1.42
CA PHE A 54 -14.59 -11.66 -2.31
C PHE A 54 -15.25 -10.59 -3.20
N SER A 55 -16.24 -9.88 -2.68
CA SER A 55 -16.86 -8.75 -3.39
C SER A 55 -16.01 -7.49 -3.27
N LEU A 56 -15.91 -6.72 -4.35
CA LEU A 56 -15.34 -5.36 -4.37
C LEU A 56 -16.43 -4.29 -4.52
N ASP A 57 -17.70 -4.71 -4.43
CA ASP A 57 -18.90 -3.87 -4.54
C ASP A 57 -19.75 -3.97 -3.26
N GLY A 58 -20.56 -2.93 -3.03
CA GLY A 58 -21.39 -2.80 -1.83
C GLY A 58 -20.57 -2.51 -0.58
N ASP A 59 -20.90 -3.20 0.51
CA ASP A 59 -20.30 -3.00 1.84
C ASP A 59 -18.82 -3.42 1.91
N CYS A 60 -18.33 -4.18 0.93
CA CYS A 60 -16.94 -4.64 0.84
C CYS A 60 -16.04 -3.71 0.02
N LYS A 61 -16.58 -2.62 -0.53
CA LYS A 61 -15.85 -1.70 -1.39
C LYS A 61 -14.86 -0.87 -0.56
N PRO A 62 -13.62 -0.67 -1.02
CA PRO A 62 -12.69 0.22 -0.36
C PRO A 62 -13.21 1.66 -0.33
N GLU A 63 -13.11 2.30 0.83
CA GLU A 63 -13.57 3.67 1.08
C GLU A 63 -12.64 4.69 0.40
N GLY A 64 -13.05 5.97 0.28
CA GLY A 64 -12.19 6.99 -0.37
C GLY A 64 -12.05 6.88 -1.89
N GLY A 65 -12.92 6.13 -2.57
CA GLY A 65 -13.03 6.12 -4.03
C GLY A 65 -11.76 5.63 -4.74
N LEU A 66 -11.16 6.48 -5.60
CA LEU A 66 -9.95 6.11 -6.34
C LEU A 66 -8.73 5.98 -5.42
N LYS A 67 -8.66 6.77 -4.33
CA LYS A 67 -7.57 6.76 -3.34
C LYS A 67 -7.50 5.41 -2.63
N GLY A 68 -8.63 4.93 -2.08
CA GLY A 68 -8.68 3.63 -1.40
C GLY A 68 -8.45 2.44 -2.31
N LYS A 69 -8.89 2.50 -3.58
CA LYS A 69 -8.56 1.48 -4.58
C LYS A 69 -7.06 1.40 -4.86
N ALA A 70 -6.36 2.53 -4.89
CA ALA A 70 -4.90 2.55 -5.08
C ALA A 70 -4.16 1.93 -3.89
N ILE A 71 -4.60 2.24 -2.66
CA ILE A 71 -4.04 1.66 -1.43
C ILE A 71 -4.33 0.15 -1.38
N PHE A 72 -5.55 -0.27 -1.71
CA PHE A 72 -5.91 -1.69 -1.82
C PHE A 72 -5.03 -2.42 -2.82
N ALA A 73 -4.85 -1.86 -4.02
CA ALA A 73 -3.98 -2.44 -5.03
C ALA A 73 -2.53 -2.57 -4.52
N ALA A 74 -2.01 -1.55 -3.85
CA ALA A 74 -0.67 -1.58 -3.26
C ALA A 74 -0.51 -2.68 -2.21
N ILE A 75 -1.48 -2.82 -1.31
CA ILE A 75 -1.50 -3.87 -0.27
C ILE A 75 -1.63 -5.25 -0.91
N PHE A 76 -2.56 -5.42 -1.85
CA PHE A 76 -2.82 -6.69 -2.51
C PHE A 76 -1.60 -7.18 -3.30
N VAL A 77 -0.99 -6.32 -4.11
CA VAL A 77 0.21 -6.66 -4.89
C VAL A 77 1.40 -6.95 -3.95
N SER A 78 1.53 -6.21 -2.84
CA SER A 78 2.57 -6.49 -1.83
C SER A 78 2.33 -7.83 -1.11
N ALA A 79 1.08 -8.19 -0.84
CA ALA A 79 0.73 -9.48 -0.24
C ALA A 79 1.05 -10.64 -1.20
N VAL A 80 0.69 -10.50 -2.49
CA VAL A 80 1.06 -11.47 -3.54
C VAL A 80 2.58 -11.59 -3.65
N ALA A 81 3.31 -10.47 -3.62
CA ALA A 81 4.77 -10.48 -3.63
C ALA A 81 5.36 -11.19 -2.40
N ALA A 82 4.78 -11.01 -1.21
CA ALA A 82 5.21 -11.70 0.00
C ALA A 82 5.00 -13.22 -0.10
N VAL A 83 3.82 -13.67 -0.53
CA VAL A 83 3.50 -15.10 -0.73
C VAL A 83 4.43 -15.74 -1.75
N LEU A 84 4.64 -15.06 -2.89
CA LEU A 84 5.57 -15.53 -3.90
C LEU A 84 7.01 -15.50 -3.42
N GLY A 85 7.38 -14.56 -2.55
CA GLY A 85 8.68 -14.52 -1.88
C GLY A 85 8.96 -15.77 -1.03
N VAL A 86 7.92 -16.35 -0.41
CA VAL A 86 8.02 -17.63 0.33
C VAL A 86 8.23 -18.80 -0.64
N ILE A 87 7.48 -18.84 -1.74
CA ILE A 87 7.58 -19.90 -2.76
C ILE A 87 8.91 -19.80 -3.55
N GLY A 88 9.41 -18.58 -3.75
CA GLY A 88 10.64 -18.26 -4.47
C GLY A 88 11.94 -18.62 -3.74
N LEU A 89 11.86 -19.26 -2.58
CA LEU A 89 13.00 -19.96 -1.97
C LEU A 89 13.49 -21.11 -2.86
N LEU A 90 12.64 -21.59 -3.77
CA LEU A 90 13.02 -22.54 -4.82
C LEU A 90 13.78 -21.83 -5.96
N PRO A 91 15.00 -22.27 -6.32
CA PRO A 91 15.91 -21.55 -7.21
C PRO A 91 15.38 -21.33 -8.64
N VAL A 92 14.41 -22.14 -9.08
CA VAL A 92 13.81 -22.04 -10.43
C VAL A 92 12.84 -20.85 -10.55
N ILE A 93 12.26 -20.38 -9.43
CA ILE A 93 11.19 -19.36 -9.42
C ILE A 93 11.76 -17.96 -9.05
N GLY A 94 13.06 -17.87 -8.71
CA GLY A 94 13.71 -16.66 -8.21
C GLY A 94 13.66 -15.43 -9.14
N ARG A 95 13.54 -15.62 -10.46
CA ARG A 95 13.39 -14.51 -11.42
C ARG A 95 11.96 -13.94 -11.44
N LEU A 96 10.95 -14.81 -11.38
CA LEU A 96 9.54 -14.40 -11.39
C LEU A 96 9.21 -13.60 -10.12
N THR A 97 9.73 -14.05 -8.99
CA THR A 97 9.54 -13.33 -7.70
C THR A 97 10.21 -11.97 -7.70
N SER A 98 11.38 -11.84 -8.33
CA SER A 98 12.08 -10.55 -8.46
C SER A 98 11.29 -9.55 -9.31
N PHE A 99 10.68 -10.01 -10.41
CA PHE A 99 9.81 -9.18 -11.23
C PHE A 99 8.56 -8.71 -10.48
N ILE A 100 7.92 -9.61 -9.73
CA ILE A 100 6.69 -9.28 -8.99
C ILE A 100 7.00 -8.37 -7.79
N THR A 101 8.14 -8.55 -7.13
CA THR A 101 8.62 -7.64 -6.08
C THR A 101 8.88 -6.24 -6.66
N MET A 102 9.48 -6.15 -7.85
CA MET A 102 9.66 -4.87 -8.53
C MET A 102 8.32 -4.19 -8.83
N LEU A 103 7.35 -4.94 -9.38
CA LEU A 103 6.00 -4.42 -9.63
C LEU A 103 5.32 -3.94 -8.35
N ALA A 104 5.43 -4.69 -7.25
CA ALA A 104 4.90 -4.26 -5.96
C ALA A 104 5.47 -2.91 -5.52
N GLY A 105 6.79 -2.73 -5.64
CA GLY A 105 7.44 -1.44 -5.37
C GLY A 105 6.92 -0.31 -6.26
N ILE A 106 6.76 -0.55 -7.57
CA ILE A 106 6.21 0.44 -8.52
C ILE A 106 4.79 0.84 -8.10
N VAL A 107 3.92 -0.12 -7.81
CA VAL A 107 2.52 0.13 -7.46
C VAL A 107 2.43 0.93 -6.16
N VAL A 108 3.25 0.62 -5.15
CA VAL A 108 3.28 1.36 -3.88
C VAL A 108 3.73 2.81 -4.10
N ILE A 109 4.82 3.03 -4.85
CA ILE A 109 5.30 4.38 -5.17
C ILE A 109 4.25 5.14 -5.98
N ALA A 110 3.61 4.51 -6.96
CA ALA A 110 2.58 5.13 -7.78
C ALA A 110 1.34 5.49 -6.95
N ALA A 111 0.91 4.64 -6.03
CA ALA A 111 -0.22 4.90 -5.14
C ALA A 111 0.04 6.10 -4.22
N ILE A 112 1.23 6.17 -3.62
CA ILE A 112 1.63 7.27 -2.73
C ILE A 112 1.85 8.56 -3.52
N GLY A 113 2.48 8.47 -4.69
CA GLY A 113 2.69 9.61 -5.58
C GLY A 113 1.37 10.17 -6.10
N PHE A 114 0.43 9.30 -6.52
CA PHE A 114 -0.91 9.71 -6.90
C PHE A 114 -1.62 10.42 -5.75
N TYR A 115 -1.55 9.87 -4.53
CA TYR A 115 -2.17 10.49 -3.37
C TYR A 115 -1.54 11.86 -3.03
N ALA A 116 -0.22 11.96 -3.04
CA ALA A 116 0.49 13.21 -2.79
C ALA A 116 0.10 14.30 -3.80
N LEU A 117 -0.03 13.94 -5.08
CA LEU A 117 -0.51 14.85 -6.13
C LEU A 117 -1.97 15.26 -5.90
N THR A 118 -2.83 14.36 -5.42
CA THR A 118 -4.22 14.71 -5.10
C THR A 118 -4.34 15.65 -3.89
N GLN A 119 -3.51 15.52 -2.85
CA GLN A 119 -3.53 16.46 -1.71
C GLN A 119 -2.87 17.80 -2.04
N MET A 120 -1.91 17.87 -2.96
CA MET A 120 -1.41 19.16 -3.45
C MET A 120 -2.49 20.02 -4.11
N GLY A 121 -3.58 19.39 -4.57
CA GLY A 121 -4.75 20.06 -5.11
C GLY A 121 -5.91 20.22 -4.13
N SER A 122 -5.80 19.74 -2.89
CA SER A 122 -6.81 19.91 -1.84
C SER A 122 -6.46 21.07 -0.90
N ASP A 123 -7.45 21.51 -0.11
CA ASP A 123 -7.29 22.63 0.82
C ASP A 123 -6.29 22.33 1.96
N GLU A 124 -6.04 21.04 2.29
CA GLU A 124 -5.01 20.66 3.29
C GLU A 124 -3.57 20.73 2.76
N GLY A 125 -3.38 20.77 1.44
CA GLY A 125 -2.05 20.82 0.82
C GLY A 125 -1.09 19.70 1.28
N LEU A 126 0.21 20.03 1.32
CA LEU A 126 1.26 19.10 1.77
C LEU A 126 1.22 18.79 3.28
N GLU A 127 0.50 19.56 4.09
CA GLU A 127 0.35 19.32 5.54
C GLU A 127 -0.55 18.11 5.85
N GLY A 128 -1.39 17.72 4.88
CA GLY A 128 -2.15 16.47 4.89
C GLY A 128 -1.28 15.22 4.76
N VAL A 129 0.00 15.34 4.36
CA VAL A 129 0.91 14.21 4.19
C VAL A 129 1.58 13.86 5.53
N LYS A 130 1.29 12.67 6.07
CA LYS A 130 1.83 12.23 7.38
C LYS A 130 3.07 11.34 7.21
N TRP A 131 3.82 11.12 8.28
CA TRP A 131 5.08 10.35 8.27
C TRP A 131 4.94 8.93 7.68
N GLY A 132 3.77 8.31 7.80
CA GLY A 132 3.50 6.99 7.24
C GLY A 132 3.60 6.95 5.72
N SER A 133 3.27 8.04 5.01
CA SER A 133 3.45 8.13 3.56
C SER A 133 4.92 8.06 3.14
N TYR A 134 5.81 8.69 3.90
CA TYR A 134 7.26 8.65 3.63
C TYR A 134 7.85 7.27 3.91
N LEU A 135 7.37 6.58 4.96
CA LEU A 135 7.77 5.20 5.22
C LEU A 135 7.25 4.23 4.17
N ALA A 136 5.99 4.36 3.76
CA ALA A 136 5.43 3.52 2.73
C ALA A 136 6.12 3.80 1.37
N GLY A 137 6.46 5.06 1.09
CA GLY A 137 7.17 5.46 -0.14
C GLY A 137 8.61 4.96 -0.15
N GLY A 138 9.34 5.13 0.96
CA GLY A 138 10.68 4.60 1.15
C GLY A 138 10.70 3.08 1.13
N GLY A 139 9.71 2.43 1.75
CA GLY A 139 9.52 0.98 1.71
C GLY A 139 9.23 0.48 0.30
N GLY A 140 8.38 1.18 -0.46
CA GLY A 140 8.12 0.89 -1.87
C GLY A 140 9.38 1.01 -2.74
N LEU A 141 10.19 2.05 -2.52
CA LEU A 141 11.47 2.22 -3.20
C LEU A 141 12.47 1.11 -2.86
N LEU A 142 12.60 0.75 -1.59
CA LEU A 142 13.44 -0.36 -1.18
C LEU A 142 12.94 -1.70 -1.75
N THR A 143 11.62 -1.88 -1.86
CA THR A 143 11.01 -3.05 -2.50
C THR A 143 11.40 -3.11 -3.97
N LEU A 144 11.30 -2.01 -4.69
CA LEU A 144 11.69 -1.89 -6.09
C LEU A 144 13.18 -2.18 -6.31
N ILE A 145 14.05 -1.56 -5.50
CA ILE A 145 15.50 -1.78 -5.56
C ILE A 145 15.84 -3.24 -5.26
N SER A 146 15.18 -3.85 -4.26
CA SER A 146 15.39 -5.26 -3.92
C SER A 146 14.97 -6.22 -5.04
N GLY A 147 13.90 -5.89 -5.76
CA GLY A 147 13.44 -6.62 -6.95
C GLY A 147 14.46 -6.52 -8.10
N LEU A 148 14.94 -5.30 -8.39
CA LEU A 148 15.98 -5.05 -9.40
C LEU A 148 17.29 -5.78 -9.10
N ALA A 149 17.74 -5.75 -7.84
CA ALA A 149 18.92 -6.47 -7.41
C ALA A 149 18.78 -7.99 -7.63
N GLY A 150 17.56 -8.52 -7.45
CA GLY A 150 17.26 -9.94 -7.72
C GLY A 150 17.31 -10.33 -9.19
N MET A 151 17.03 -9.41 -10.10
CA MET A 151 17.16 -9.65 -11.55
C MET A 151 18.60 -9.52 -12.07
N ARG A 152 19.44 -8.72 -11.39
CA ARG A 152 20.87 -8.54 -11.73
C ARG A 152 21.77 -9.70 -11.27
N GLY A 153 21.28 -10.58 -10.40
CA GLY A 153 22.04 -11.69 -9.84
C GLY A 153 21.88 -13.02 -10.60
N GLN A 154 22.71 -13.22 -11.63
CA GLN A 154 23.24 -14.54 -11.96
C GLN A 154 24.62 -14.39 -12.64
N ARG A 155 25.66 -14.41 -11.80
CA ARG A 155 26.75 -15.38 -11.99
C ARG A 155 26.50 -16.49 -10.99
#